data_AF-A0AA88DT27-F1
#
_entry.id   AF-A0AA88DT27-F1
#
_cell.length_a   1.000
_cell.length_b   1.000
_cell.length_c   1.000
_cell.angle_alpha   90.00
_cell.angle_beta   90.00
_cell.angle_gamma   90.00
#
_symmetry.space_group_name_H-M   'P 1'
#
loop_
_entity.id
_entity.type
_entity.pdbx_description
1 polymer ?
#
loop_
_entity_poly.entity_id
_entity_poly.type
_entity_poly.pdbx_seq_one_letter_code
_entity_poly.pdbx_strand_id
1 'polypeptide(L)' 'MEAFPIPPSTYKLGFIGAGKMAESIARGVVRSGILPASRISTSHSSPLRREAFESFGVRVLSKNEDIIDTN' A
#
# COMPACT_ATOMS: atom_id res chain seq x y z
N MET A 1 6.15 -23.46 -11.41
CA MET A 1 6.24 -22.88 -10.05
C MET A 1 4.82 -22.88 -9.54
N GLU A 2 4.51 -23.74 -8.56
CA GLU A 2 3.17 -23.83 -7.99
C GLU A 2 2.90 -22.55 -7.18
N ALA A 3 1.87 -21.79 -7.56
CA ALA A 3 1.48 -20.59 -6.83
C ALA A 3 0.53 -20.99 -5.69
N PHE A 4 0.99 -20.83 -4.44
CA PHE A 4 0.11 -20.97 -3.30
C PHE A 4 -0.86 -19.76 -3.24
N PRO A 5 -2.14 -19.96 -2.90
CA PRO A 5 -3.08 -18.87 -2.75
C PRO A 5 -2.60 -17.85 -1.71
N ILE A 6 -2.77 -16.56 -2.02
CA ILE A 6 -2.49 -15.49 -1.06
C ILE A 6 -3.54 -15.53 0.07
N PRO A 7 -3.14 -15.65 1.35
CA PRO A 7 -4.11 -15.73 2.44
C PRO A 7 -4.90 -14.41 2.59
N PRO A 8 -6.24 -14.43 2.46
CA PRO A 8 -7.06 -13.22 2.42
C PRO A 8 -7.08 -12.46 3.77
N SER A 9 -6.77 -13.13 4.87
CA SER A 9 -6.75 -12.52 6.21
C SER A 9 -5.39 -11.95 6.61
N THR A 10 -4.31 -12.23 5.87
CA THR A 10 -2.94 -11.82 6.25
C THR A 10 -2.13 -11.15 5.17
N TYR A 11 -2.64 -11.04 3.94
CA TYR A 11 -1.91 -10.38 2.87
C TYR A 11 -1.63 -8.91 3.18
N LYS A 12 -0.55 -8.41 2.59
CA LYS A 12 -0.18 -7.00 2.56
C LYS A 12 -0.30 -6.50 1.12
N LEU A 13 -0.58 -5.21 0.96
CA LEU A 13 -0.81 -4.58 -0.34
C LEU A 13 0.23 -3.50 -0.62
N GLY A 14 1.06 -3.74 -1.63
CA GLY A 14 2.01 -2.76 -2.14
C GLY A 14 1.51 -2.04 -3.39
N PHE A 15 1.61 -0.71 -3.42
CA PHE A 15 1.42 0.08 -4.64
C PHE A 15 2.76 0.58 -5.17
N ILE A 16 3.16 0.11 -6.34
CA ILE A 16 4.26 0.72 -7.10
C ILE A 16 3.72 1.97 -7.80
N GLY A 17 4.10 3.13 -7.27
CA GLY A 17 3.59 4.43 -7.70
C GLY A 17 2.45 4.93 -6.81
N ALA A 18 2.72 6.02 -6.10
CA ALA A 18 1.76 6.70 -5.24
C ALA A 18 0.85 7.68 -6.01
N GLY A 19 0.30 7.32 -7.17
CA GLY A 19 -0.57 8.20 -7.97
C GLY A 19 -1.98 8.37 -7.40
N LYS A 20 -2.83 9.19 -8.04
CA LYS A 20 -4.24 9.38 -7.64
C LYS A 20 -5.04 8.07 -7.65
N MET A 21 -4.75 7.19 -8.60
CA MET A 21 -5.40 5.87 -8.68
C MET A 21 -5.07 5.00 -7.46
N ALA A 22 -3.79 4.88 -7.11
CA ALA A 22 -3.35 4.13 -5.94
C ALA A 22 -3.99 4.67 -4.65
N GLU A 23 -4.10 6.00 -4.53
CA GLU A 23 -4.77 6.64 -3.40
C GLU A 23 -6.26 6.31 -3.35
N SER A 24 -6.98 6.42 -4.47
CA SER A 24 -8.40 6.08 -4.54
C SER A 24 -8.66 4.63 -4.14
N ILE A 25 -7.84 3.68 -4.62
CA ILE A 25 -7.95 2.27 -4.26
C ILE A 25 -7.65 2.07 -2.77
N ALA A 26 -6.52 2.60 -2.27
CA ALA A 26 -6.13 2.46 -0.87
C ALA A 26 -7.21 3.01 0.08
N ARG A 27 -7.74 4.21 -0.20
CA ARG A 27 -8.83 4.80 0.58
C ARG A 27 -10.11 3.96 0.52
N GLY A 28 -10.48 3.45 -0.66
CA GLY A 28 -11.66 2.60 -0.83
C GLY A 28 -11.54 1.28 -0.05
N VAL A 29 -10.38 0.63 -0.12
CA VAL A 29 -10.08 -0.62 0.60
C VAL A 29 -10.10 -0.41 2.11
N VAL A 30 -9.49 0.68 2.60
CA VAL A 30 -9.50 1.00 4.04
C VAL A 30 -10.92 1.35 4.52
N ARG A 31 -11.65 2.19 3.78
CA ARG A 31 -13.01 2.61 4.14
C ARG A 31 -14.02 1.45 4.13
N SER A 32 -13.84 0.48 3.24
CA SER A 32 -14.70 -0.71 3.17
C SER A 32 -14.36 -1.76 4.23
N GLY A 33 -13.26 -1.61 4.97
CA GLY A 33 -12.82 -2.59 5.97
C GLY A 33 -12.16 -3.84 5.39
N ILE A 34 -11.87 -3.86 4.08
CA ILE A 34 -11.25 -5.01 3.40
C ILE A 34 -9.81 -5.24 3.89
N LEU A 35 -9.05 -4.16 4.08
CA LEU A 35 -7.68 -4.22 4.57
C LEU A 35 -7.36 -2.98 5.42
N PRO A 36 -6.76 -3.13 6.62
CA PRO A 36 -6.33 -1.99 7.41
C PRO A 36 -5.18 -1.23 6.73
N ALA A 37 -5.13 0.09 6.91
CA ALA A 37 -4.10 0.94 6.28
C ALA A 37 -2.67 0.53 6.67
N SER A 38 -2.48 -0.02 7.87
CA SER A 38 -1.20 -0.54 8.37
C SER A 38 -0.63 -1.72 7.55
N ARG A 39 -1.44 -2.33 6.68
CA ARG A 39 -1.04 -3.39 5.75
C ARG A 39 -0.89 -2.91 4.31
N ILE A 40 -0.97 -1.61 4.09
CA ILE A 40 -0.76 -1.00 2.78
C ILE A 40 0.57 -0.25 2.83
N SER A 41 1.35 -0.38 1.75
CA SER A 41 2.57 0.39 1.53
C SER A 41 2.66 0.92 0.11
N THR A 42 3.30 2.07 -0.05
CA THR A 42 3.69 2.62 -1.36
C THR A 42 5.06 3.28 -1.26
N SER A 43 5.61 3.77 -2.36
CA SER A 43 6.89 4.44 -2.44
C SER A 43 6.74 5.65 -3.34
N HIS A 44 7.33 6.77 -2.92
CA HIS A 44 7.34 7.98 -3.73
C HIS A 44 8.38 8.98 -3.21
N SER A 45 9.03 9.72 -4.11
CA SER A 45 9.99 10.77 -3.75
C SER A 45 9.32 12.10 -3.38
N SER A 46 8.15 12.41 -3.96
CA SER A 46 7.39 13.63 -3.65
C SER A 46 6.85 13.65 -2.21
N PRO A 47 7.18 14.67 -1.40
CA PRO A 47 6.64 14.84 -0.04
C PRO A 47 5.12 14.98 0.02
N LEU A 48 4.51 15.64 -0.98
CA LEU A 48 3.05 15.81 -1.04
C LEU A 48 2.31 14.48 -1.17
N ARG A 49 2.88 13.54 -1.95
CA ARG A 49 2.30 12.19 -2.07
C ARG A 49 2.53 11.38 -0.80
N ARG A 50 3.66 11.57 -0.13
CA ARG A 50 3.90 10.95 1.17
C ARG A 50 2.84 11.37 2.18
N GLU A 51 2.65 12.67 2.36
CA GLU A 51 1.64 13.22 3.28
C GLU A 51 0.24 12.68 2.97
N ALA A 52 -0.17 12.66 1.70
CA ALA A 52 -1.49 12.17 1.30
C ALA A 52 -1.78 10.72 1.72
N PHE A 53 -0.78 9.84 1.70
CA PHE A 53 -0.91 8.44 2.10
C PHE A 53 -0.75 8.24 3.62
N GLU A 54 0.23 8.91 4.22
CA GLU A 54 0.46 8.86 5.66
C GLU A 54 -0.72 9.43 6.46
N SER A 55 -1.47 10.40 5.90
CA SER A 55 -2.63 11.02 6.55
C SER A 55 -3.75 10.04 6.91
N PHE A 56 -3.75 8.84 6.33
CA PHE A 56 -4.72 7.78 6.64
C PHE A 56 -4.06 6.46 7.04
N GLY A 57 -2.78 6.50 7.44
CA GLY A 57 -2.07 5.38 8.07
C GLY A 57 -1.38 4.42 7.11
N VAL A 58 -1.23 4.76 5.82
CA VAL A 58 -0.46 3.97 4.85
C VAL A 58 1.03 4.25 5.00
N ARG A 59 1.86 3.22 4.90
CA ARG A 59 3.31 3.36 4.98
C ARG A 59 3.89 3.84 3.64
N VAL A 60 4.72 4.88 3.67
CA VAL A 60 5.41 5.37 2.47
C VAL A 60 6.90 5.10 2.59
N LEU A 61 7.40 4.24 1.72
CA LEU A 61 8.78 3.78 1.67
C LEU A 61 9.61 4.65 0.72
N SER A 62 10.93 4.47 0.77
CA SER A 62 11.88 5.29 0.01
C SER A 62 12.05 4.77 -1.42
N LYS A 63 12.00 3.45 -1.60
CA LYS A 63 12.20 2.80 -2.90
C LYS A 63 11.17 1.70 -3.17
N ASN A 64 11.10 1.26 -4.42
CA ASN A 64 10.14 0.24 -4.84
C ASN A 64 10.48 -1.14 -4.27
N GLU A 65 11.76 -1.43 -4.15
CA GLU A 65 12.31 -2.68 -3.65
C GLU A 65 11.85 -2.92 -2.20
N ASP A 66 11.85 -1.87 -1.37
CA ASP A 66 11.39 -1.94 0.01
C ASP A 66 9.91 -2.40 0.12
N ILE A 67 9.08 -2.10 -0.89
CA ILE A 67 7.70 -2.58 -0.94
C ILE A 67 7.69 -4.09 -1.09
N ILE A 68 8.51 -4.63 -1.98
CA ILE A 68 8.58 -6.07 -2.24
C ILE A 68 9.09 -6.80 -0.98
N ASP A 69 10.13 -6.27 -0.33
CA ASP A 69 10.75 -6.91 0.84
C ASP A 69 9.85 -6.90 2.09
N THR A 70 8.91 -5.94 2.17
CA THR A 70 8.03 -5.79 3.33
C THR A 70 6.65 -6.43 3.15
N ASN A 71 6.30 -6.90 1.94
CA ASN A 71 5.02 -7.52 1.60
C ASN A 71 5.14 -9.04 1.49
#